data_AF-A0A5E9FXY8-F1
#
_entry.id   AF-A0A5E9FXY8-F1
#
_cell.length_a   1.000
_cell.length_b   1.000
_cell.length_c   1.000
_cell.angle_alpha   90.00
_cell.angle_beta   90.00
_cell.angle_gamma   90.00
#
_symmetry.space_group_name_H-M   'P 1'
#
loop_
_entity.id
_entity.type
_entity.pdbx_description
1 polymer ?
#
loop_
_entity_poly.entity_id
_entity_poly.type
_entity_poly.pdbx_seq_one_letter_code
_entity_poly.pdbx_strand_id
1 'polypeptide(L)'
;MRIEQRFHLGDRLEKLHGKPPRERVVQDVELPLERCTEFLDWFLETVPIAPIWLCPLRLRADDRWPLYPIRPRQSYVNVGFWSTVPVGQVEGETNRLIERKIGDLHGHKSLYSDSYYSREEFDELYGGDVYRAAKKRYDPDSRLLDLYAKAVQRQ
;
A
#
# COMPACT_ATOMS: atom_id res chain seq x y z
N MET A 1 -11.53 10.72 9.25
CA MET A 1 -11.19 11.34 10.57
C MET A 1 -11.14 10.24 11.66
N ARG A 2 -10.35 10.33 12.73
CA ARG A 2 -10.13 9.21 13.72
C ARG A 2 -11.42 8.65 14.38
N ILE A 3 -12.49 9.44 14.41
CA ILE A 3 -13.83 9.06 14.92
C ILE A 3 -14.62 8.23 13.89
N GLU A 4 -14.48 8.56 12.60
CA GLU A 4 -15.11 7.85 11.48
C GLU A 4 -14.60 6.41 11.37
N GLN A 5 -13.28 6.22 11.52
CA GLN A 5 -12.64 4.91 11.56
C GLN A 5 -13.02 4.07 12.78
N ARG A 6 -13.39 4.72 13.90
CA ARG A 6 -13.66 4.02 15.16
C ARG A 6 -15.14 3.69 15.38
N PHE A 7 -16.05 4.48 14.79
CA PHE A 7 -17.49 4.34 15.03
C PHE A 7 -18.32 4.06 13.77
N HIS A 8 -17.69 4.02 12.59
CA HIS A 8 -18.36 3.72 11.32
C HIS A 8 -19.64 4.55 11.12
N LEU A 9 -19.65 5.81 11.61
CA LEU A 9 -20.86 6.65 11.62
C LEU A 9 -21.32 6.98 10.21
N GLY A 10 -20.37 7.17 9.29
CA GLY A 10 -20.63 7.30 7.85
C GLY A 10 -21.28 6.04 7.29
N ASP A 11 -20.66 4.86 7.50
CA ASP A 11 -21.20 3.58 7.02
C ASP A 11 -22.59 3.27 7.60
N ARG A 12 -22.85 3.65 8.85
CA ARG A 12 -24.16 3.49 9.51
C ARG A 12 -25.23 4.38 8.88
N LEU A 13 -24.91 5.64 8.56
CA LEU A 13 -25.81 6.56 7.87
C LEU A 13 -26.03 6.15 6.41
N GLU A 14 -24.99 5.68 5.73
CA GLU A 14 -25.09 5.14 4.36
C GLU A 14 -25.95 3.87 4.31
N LYS A 15 -25.80 2.98 5.30
CA LYS A 15 -26.64 1.78 5.46
C LYS A 15 -28.11 2.14 5.72
N LEU A 16 -28.38 3.20 6.48
CA LEU A 16 -29.73 3.74 6.68
C LEU A 16 -30.33 4.33 5.38
N HIS A 17 -29.48 4.83 4.48
CA HIS A 17 -29.87 5.29 3.15
C HIS A 17 -29.81 4.19 2.07
N GLY A 18 -29.63 2.92 2.46
CA GLY A 18 -29.60 1.78 1.53
C GLY A 18 -28.37 1.72 0.62
N LYS A 19 -27.32 2.49 0.91
CA LYS A 19 -26.08 2.46 0.14
C LYS A 19 -25.19 1.30 0.59
N PRO A 20 -24.52 0.61 -0.35
CA PRO A 20 -23.65 -0.52 -0.04
C PRO A 20 -22.43 -0.08 0.78
N PRO A 21 -21.85 -0.97 1.61
CA PRO A 21 -20.61 -0.67 2.33
C PRO A 21 -19.49 -0.36 1.35
N ARG A 22 -18.55 0.50 1.77
CA ARG A 22 -17.47 0.97 0.92
C ARG A 22 -16.11 0.54 1.45
N GLU A 23 -15.24 0.06 0.58
CA GLU A 23 -13.83 -0.20 0.85
C GLU A 23 -13.03 1.07 0.56
N ARG A 24 -12.17 1.49 1.49
CA ARG A 24 -11.26 2.61 1.28
C ARG A 24 -10.04 2.14 0.50
N VAL A 25 -9.74 2.80 -0.62
CA VAL A 25 -8.57 2.54 -1.46
C VAL A 25 -7.78 3.83 -1.53
N VAL A 26 -6.69 3.90 -0.78
CA VAL A 26 -5.79 5.05 -0.74
C VAL A 26 -4.39 4.48 -0.79
N GLN A 27 -3.67 4.65 -1.89
CA GLN A 27 -2.33 4.10 -2.04
C GLN A 27 -1.50 5.00 -2.94
N ASP A 28 -0.20 5.03 -2.68
CA ASP A 28 0.81 5.45 -3.64
C ASP A 28 1.75 4.27 -3.88
N VAL A 29 2.09 4.04 -5.15
CA VAL A 29 2.83 2.86 -5.58
C VAL A 29 3.94 3.27 -6.55
N GLU A 30 5.13 2.72 -6.40
CA GLU A 30 6.26 2.96 -7.30
C GLU A 30 6.36 1.81 -8.29
N LEU A 31 6.20 2.15 -9.57
CA LEU A 31 6.31 1.19 -10.67
C LEU A 31 7.53 1.53 -11.51
N PRO A 32 8.28 0.52 -11.99
CA PRO A 32 9.25 0.74 -13.06
C PRO A 32 8.58 1.47 -14.23
N LEU A 33 9.26 2.49 -14.78
CA LEU A 33 8.69 3.32 -15.86
C LEU A 33 8.17 2.48 -17.03
N GLU A 34 8.90 1.42 -17.38
CA GLU A 34 8.58 0.49 -18.45
C GLU A 34 7.31 -0.36 -18.21
N ARG A 35 6.82 -0.45 -16.97
CA ARG A 35 5.58 -1.16 -16.60
C ARG A 35 4.44 -0.22 -16.21
N CYS A 36 4.66 1.10 -16.21
CA CYS A 36 3.68 2.07 -15.75
C CYS A 36 2.40 2.09 -16.60
N THR A 37 2.52 2.00 -17.93
CA THR A 37 1.35 1.98 -18.82
C THR A 37 0.51 0.73 -18.63
N GLU A 38 1.17 -0.43 -18.51
CA GLU A 38 0.50 -1.70 -18.22
C GLU A 38 -0.31 -1.65 -16.92
N PHE A 39 0.23 -1.00 -15.88
CA PHE A 39 -0.51 -0.78 -14.64
C PHE A 39 -1.71 0.14 -14.84
N LEU A 40 -1.52 1.28 -15.52
CA LEU A 40 -2.58 2.29 -15.68
C LEU A 40 -3.74 1.75 -16.52
N ASP A 41 -3.47 1.04 -17.61
CA ASP A 41 -4.50 0.42 -18.44
C ASP A 41 -5.33 -0.56 -17.62
N TRP A 42 -4.66 -1.49 -16.94
CA TRP A 42 -5.32 -2.45 -16.04
C TRP A 42 -6.10 -1.75 -14.92
N PHE A 43 -5.52 -0.72 -14.29
CA PHE A 43 -6.11 -0.03 -13.15
C PHE A 43 -7.38 0.71 -13.56
N LEU A 44 -7.35 1.44 -14.68
CA LEU A 44 -8.51 2.20 -15.17
C LEU A 44 -9.65 1.31 -15.67
N GLU A 45 -9.34 0.11 -16.17
CA GLU A 45 -10.34 -0.88 -16.56
C GLU A 45 -10.96 -1.61 -15.35
N THR A 46 -10.17 -1.85 -14.30
CA THR A 46 -10.54 -2.75 -13.20
C THR A 46 -11.02 -2.00 -11.96
N VAL A 47 -10.46 -0.83 -11.68
CA VAL A 47 -10.64 -0.07 -10.44
C VAL A 47 -11.26 1.28 -10.77
N PRO A 48 -12.53 1.56 -10.38
CA PRO A 48 -13.24 2.76 -10.78
C PRO A 48 -12.81 3.99 -9.95
N ILE A 49 -11.51 4.31 -9.98
CA ILE A 49 -10.91 5.42 -9.25
C ILE A 49 -10.23 6.36 -10.24
N ALA A 50 -10.69 7.61 -10.23
CA ALA A 50 -10.05 8.74 -10.85
C ALA A 50 -10.34 9.99 -9.99
N PRO A 51 -9.45 11.01 -9.98
CA PRO A 51 -8.20 11.13 -10.74
C PRO A 51 -7.04 10.29 -10.17
N ILE A 52 -5.98 10.14 -10.97
CA ILE A 52 -4.70 9.49 -10.61
C ILE A 52 -3.58 10.53 -10.67
N TRP A 53 -2.68 10.54 -9.69
CA TRP A 53 -1.45 11.34 -9.71
C TRP A 53 -0.27 10.54 -10.22
N LEU A 54 0.57 11.16 -11.06
CA LEU A 54 1.80 10.58 -11.58
C LEU A 54 3.00 11.46 -11.19
N CYS A 55 3.98 10.88 -10.52
CA CYS A 55 5.20 11.56 -10.11
C CYS A 55 6.43 10.73 -10.52
N PRO A 56 7.12 11.10 -11.62
CA PRO A 56 8.36 10.44 -12.02
C PRO A 56 9.45 10.62 -10.97
N LEU A 57 10.18 9.56 -10.65
CA LEU A 57 11.25 9.59 -9.67
C LEU A 57 12.42 8.66 -10.05
N ARG A 58 13.58 8.96 -9.47
CA ARG A 58 14.80 8.17 -9.55
C ARG A 58 15.64 8.42 -8.30
N LEU A 59 16.31 7.39 -7.80
CA LEU A 59 17.27 7.57 -6.70
C LEU A 59 18.41 8.51 -7.13
N ARG A 60 18.74 9.47 -6.25
CA ARG A 60 19.84 10.42 -6.49
C ARG A 60 21.22 9.77 -6.32
N ALA A 61 21.33 8.80 -5.43
CA ALA A 61 22.56 8.06 -5.14
C ALA A 61 22.44 6.61 -5.62
N ASP A 62 23.58 5.91 -5.66
CA ASP A 62 23.65 4.50 -6.04
C ASP A 62 23.32 3.55 -4.87
N ASP A 63 23.17 4.09 -3.66
CA ASP A 63 22.85 3.31 -2.47
C ASP A 63 21.39 2.84 -2.49
N ARG A 64 21.20 1.57 -2.15
CA ARG A 64 19.87 0.96 -2.01
C ARG A 64 19.32 1.19 -0.62
N TRP A 65 18.03 1.44 -0.54
CA TRP A 65 17.32 1.49 0.74
C TRP A 65 16.84 0.08 1.10
N PRO A 66 17.34 -0.53 2.19
CA PRO A 66 17.09 -1.94 2.46
C PRO A 66 15.65 -2.26 2.87
N LEU A 67 14.90 -1.25 3.34
CA LEU A 67 13.51 -1.39 3.76
C LEU A 67 12.50 -0.91 2.71
N TYR A 68 13.00 -0.34 1.60
CA TYR A 68 12.19 0.18 0.51
C TYR A 68 12.97 0.05 -0.80
N PRO A 69 13.11 -1.17 -1.33
CA PRO A 69 14.11 -1.49 -2.34
C PRO A 69 13.75 -0.94 -3.72
N ILE A 70 14.10 0.32 -3.97
CA ILE A 70 14.14 0.93 -5.31
C ILE A 70 15.53 0.70 -5.91
N ARG A 71 15.62 0.31 -7.19
CA ARG A 71 16.91 0.06 -7.84
C ARG A 71 17.58 1.38 -8.25
N PRO A 72 18.88 1.57 -7.98
CA PRO A 72 19.61 2.74 -8.44
C PRO A 72 19.69 2.73 -9.97
N ARG A 73 19.78 3.92 -10.57
CA ARG A 73 19.86 4.15 -12.04
C ARG A 73 18.64 3.64 -12.84
N GLN A 74 17.55 3.26 -12.20
CA GLN A 74 16.27 2.93 -12.82
C GLN A 74 15.26 4.07 -12.58
N SER A 75 14.46 4.40 -13.60
CA SER A 75 13.36 5.35 -13.45
C SER A 75 12.09 4.64 -12.99
N TYR A 76 11.38 5.28 -12.08
CA TYR A 76 10.10 4.84 -11.58
C TYR A 76 9.06 5.95 -11.77
N VAL A 77 7.79 5.57 -11.70
CA VAL A 77 6.67 6.50 -11.55
C VAL A 77 5.96 6.13 -10.27
N ASN A 78 5.85 7.09 -9.35
CA ASN A 78 4.92 6.99 -8.24
C ASN A 78 3.52 7.31 -8.77
N VAL A 79 2.60 6.36 -8.59
CA VAL A 79 1.20 6.42 -9.02
C VAL A 79 0.33 6.50 -7.77
N GLY A 80 -0.29 7.65 -7.55
CA GLY A 80 -1.12 7.91 -6.38
C GLY A 80 -2.61 7.94 -6.72
N PHE A 81 -3.43 7.24 -5.92
CA PHE A 81 -4.88 7.17 -6.11
C PHE A 81 -5.60 7.03 -4.75
N TRP A 82 -6.71 7.75 -4.60
CA TRP A 82 -7.46 7.81 -3.34
C TRP A 82 -8.96 7.93 -3.61
N SER A 83 -9.72 6.96 -3.12
CA SER A 83 -11.18 7.01 -3.13
C SER A 83 -11.74 5.92 -2.21
N THR A 84 -13.02 5.63 -2.40
CA THR A 84 -13.69 4.45 -1.89
C THR A 84 -14.33 3.71 -3.05
N VAL A 85 -14.41 2.40 -2.97
CA VAL A 85 -15.05 1.52 -3.96
C VAL A 85 -16.12 0.66 -3.28
N PRO A 86 -17.06 0.03 -4.01
CA PRO A 86 -17.95 -0.96 -3.41
C PRO A 86 -17.15 -2.06 -2.70
N VAL A 87 -17.61 -2.48 -1.53
CA VAL A 87 -16.96 -3.58 -0.81
C VAL A 87 -17.04 -4.89 -1.61
N GLY A 88 -15.95 -5.65 -1.59
CA GLY A 88 -15.91 -7.01 -2.13
C GLY A 88 -16.56 -8.05 -1.21
N GLN A 89 -16.36 -9.32 -1.54
CA GLN A 89 -16.75 -10.46 -0.72
C GLN A 89 -15.86 -10.62 0.52
N VAL A 90 -14.59 -10.19 0.40
CA VAL A 90 -13.62 -10.25 1.49
C VAL A 90 -13.11 -8.86 1.87
N GLU A 91 -12.66 -8.70 3.10
CA GLU A 91 -12.07 -7.45 3.56
C GLU A 91 -10.82 -7.08 2.75
N GLY A 92 -10.81 -5.85 2.25
CA GLY A 92 -9.69 -5.32 1.47
C GLY A 92 -9.54 -5.96 0.09
N GLU A 93 -10.58 -6.57 -0.48
CA GLU A 93 -10.50 -7.28 -1.75
C GLU A 93 -9.86 -6.44 -2.87
N THR A 94 -10.28 -5.17 -3.00
CA THR A 94 -9.72 -4.26 -4.01
C THR A 94 -8.27 -3.92 -3.69
N ASN A 95 -7.95 -3.61 -2.43
CA ASN A 95 -6.57 -3.34 -2.02
C ASN A 95 -5.65 -4.54 -2.29
N ARG A 96 -6.09 -5.76 -1.96
CA ARG A 96 -5.36 -7.01 -2.21
C ARG A 96 -5.16 -7.25 -3.71
N LEU A 97 -6.17 -6.96 -4.53
CA LEU A 97 -6.09 -7.07 -5.98
C LEU A 97 -5.03 -6.12 -6.55
N ILE A 98 -5.02 -4.88 -6.09
CA ILE A 98 -4.02 -3.87 -6.45
C ILE A 98 -2.62 -4.31 -5.98
N GLU A 99 -2.47 -4.75 -4.74
CA GLU A 99 -1.20 -5.23 -4.18
C GLU A 99 -0.59 -6.39 -4.97
N ARG A 100 -1.41 -7.35 -5.42
CA ARG A 100 -0.96 -8.43 -6.31
C ARG A 100 -0.47 -7.89 -7.65
N LYS A 101 -1.23 -7.02 -8.31
CA LYS A 101 -0.83 -6.45 -9.60
C LYS A 101 0.47 -5.65 -9.47
N ILE A 102 0.67 -4.92 -8.38
CA ILE A 102 1.93 -4.21 -8.10
C ILE A 102 3.09 -5.21 -8.03
N GLY A 103 2.92 -6.32 -7.32
CA GLY A 103 3.91 -7.40 -7.23
C GLY A 103 4.26 -7.99 -8.60
N ASP A 104 3.26 -8.30 -9.43
CA ASP A 104 3.43 -8.83 -10.79
C ASP A 104 4.23 -7.88 -11.70
N LEU A 105 4.15 -6.58 -11.45
CA LEU A 105 4.86 -5.54 -12.19
C LEU A 105 6.20 -5.12 -11.56
N HIS A 106 6.65 -5.86 -10.54
CA HIS A 106 7.85 -5.53 -9.78
C HIS A 106 7.83 -4.11 -9.21
N GLY A 107 6.64 -3.63 -8.88
CA GLY A 107 6.41 -2.36 -8.21
C GLY A 107 6.53 -2.50 -6.70
N HIS A 108 6.28 -1.39 -6.03
CA HIS A 108 6.34 -1.31 -4.58
C HIS A 108 5.23 -0.42 -4.04
N LYS A 109 4.69 -0.73 -2.87
CA LYS A 109 3.64 0.05 -2.24
C LYS A 109 4.19 0.83 -1.04
N SER A 110 3.81 2.10 -0.94
CA SER A 110 4.08 2.90 0.25
C SER A 110 3.23 2.45 1.45
N LEU A 111 3.85 2.32 2.63
CA LEU A 111 3.24 1.77 3.85
C LEU A 111 2.48 2.79 4.73
N TYR A 112 1.88 3.83 4.14
CA TYR A 112 1.13 4.84 4.90
C TYR A 112 -0.37 4.52 5.04
N SER A 113 -0.85 3.56 4.25
CA SER A 113 -2.25 3.17 4.18
C SER A 113 -2.43 1.68 4.47
N ASP A 114 -3.67 1.21 4.36
CA ASP A 114 -4.06 -0.16 4.61
C ASP A 114 -3.25 -1.13 3.74
N SER A 115 -2.52 -2.05 4.36
CA SER A 115 -1.78 -3.13 3.67
C SER A 115 -2.33 -4.50 4.05
N TYR A 116 -2.37 -5.43 3.09
CA TYR A 116 -2.98 -6.75 3.29
C TYR A 116 -2.04 -7.94 3.03
N TYR A 117 -0.74 -7.68 2.95
CA TYR A 117 0.32 -8.69 2.80
C TYR A 117 0.32 -9.71 3.94
N SER A 118 0.62 -10.97 3.60
CA SER A 118 1.06 -11.96 4.58
C SER A 118 2.37 -11.51 5.25
N ARG A 119 2.71 -12.16 6.37
CA ARG A 119 3.97 -11.85 7.06
C ARG A 119 5.17 -12.16 6.18
N GLU A 120 5.10 -13.25 5.44
CA GLU A 120 6.14 -13.73 4.54
C GLU A 120 6.35 -12.73 3.39
N GLU A 121 5.28 -12.36 2.66
CA GLU A 121 5.36 -11.36 1.59
C GLU A 121 5.88 -10.01 2.10
N PHE A 122 5.44 -9.60 3.30
CA PHE A 122 5.88 -8.34 3.88
C PHE A 122 7.38 -8.35 4.22
N ASP A 123 7.88 -9.45 4.79
CA ASP A 123 9.31 -9.59 5.11
C ASP A 123 10.16 -9.56 3.84
N GLU A 124 9.69 -10.17 2.75
CA GLU A 124 10.37 -10.13 1.44
C GLU A 124 10.43 -8.72 0.85
N LEU A 125 9.33 -7.97 0.95
CA LEU A 125 9.22 -6.64 0.37
C LEU A 125 9.91 -5.55 1.21
N TYR A 126 9.82 -5.63 2.53
CA TYR A 126 10.15 -4.54 3.45
C TYR A 126 11.35 -4.84 4.36
N GLY A 127 12.26 -5.70 3.89
CA GLY A 127 13.61 -5.87 4.41
C GLY A 127 13.78 -6.89 5.54
N GLY A 128 12.72 -7.61 5.94
CA GLY A 128 12.76 -8.79 6.81
C GLY A 128 13.84 -8.78 7.91
N ASP A 129 14.89 -9.57 7.73
CA ASP A 129 15.99 -9.69 8.70
C ASP A 129 16.79 -8.40 8.89
N VAL A 130 16.94 -7.58 7.84
CA VAL A 130 17.61 -6.28 7.94
C VAL A 130 16.82 -5.36 8.88
N TYR A 131 15.49 -5.34 8.75
CA TYR A 131 14.64 -4.61 9.69
C TYR A 131 14.76 -5.18 11.11
N ARG A 132 14.67 -6.50 11.29
CA ARG A 132 14.76 -7.14 12.60
C ARG A 132 16.09 -6.85 13.30
N ALA A 133 17.20 -6.85 12.56
CA ALA A 133 18.51 -6.50 13.10
C ALA A 133 18.55 -5.04 13.59
N ALA A 134 17.99 -4.10 12.82
CA ALA A 134 17.87 -2.71 13.23
C ALA A 134 16.98 -2.56 14.47
N LYS A 135 15.82 -3.22 14.49
CA LYS A 135 14.89 -3.23 15.62
C LYS A 135 15.56 -3.74 16.90
N LYS A 136 16.26 -4.87 16.85
CA LYS A 136 16.99 -5.44 18.00
C LYS A 136 18.09 -4.50 18.51
N ARG A 137 18.78 -3.79 17.61
CA ARG A 137 19.85 -2.85 17.99
C ARG A 137 19.31 -1.60 18.67
N TYR A 138 18.20 -1.06 18.21
CA TYR A 138 17.71 0.27 18.61
C TYR A 138 16.48 0.25 19.52
N ASP A 139 15.78 -0.87 19.62
CA ASP A 139 14.66 -1.08 20.54
C ASP A 139 14.63 -2.55 21.02
N PRO A 140 15.66 -2.98 21.78
CA PRO A 140 15.83 -4.38 22.20
C PRO A 140 14.69 -4.88 23.09
N ASP A 141 14.04 -3.98 23.84
CA ASP A 141 12.93 -4.31 24.74
C ASP A 141 11.56 -4.24 24.05
N SER A 142 11.52 -4.02 22.73
CA SER A 142 10.29 -3.93 21.92
C SER A 142 9.26 -2.93 22.47
N ARG A 143 9.72 -1.74 22.88
CA ARG A 143 8.84 -0.69 23.41
C ARG A 143 7.93 -0.08 22.34
N LEU A 144 8.41 -0.05 21.11
CA LEU A 144 7.64 0.38 19.94
C LEU A 144 7.10 -0.85 19.21
N LEU A 145 6.05 -0.66 18.43
CA LEU A 145 5.56 -1.68 17.51
C LEU A 145 6.64 -2.03 16.47
N ASP A 146 6.57 -3.26 15.98
CA ASP A 146 7.34 -3.64 14.80
C ASP A 146 6.66 -3.12 13.51
N LEU A 147 7.38 -3.19 12.40
CA LEU A 147 6.92 -2.63 11.12
C LEU A 147 5.68 -3.35 10.58
N TYR A 148 5.59 -4.68 10.74
CA TYR A 148 4.45 -5.48 10.28
C TYR A 148 3.22 -5.23 11.15
N ALA A 149 3.40 -5.22 12.47
CA ALA A 149 2.36 -4.89 13.44
C ALA A 149 1.75 -3.51 13.14
N LYS A 150 2.61 -2.52 12.86
CA LYS A 150 2.18 -1.16 12.53
C LYS A 150 1.48 -1.07 11.16
N ALA A 151 2.07 -1.64 10.11
CA ALA A 151 1.63 -1.41 8.73
C ALA A 151 0.48 -2.32 8.29
N VAL A 152 0.44 -3.56 8.80
CA VAL A 152 -0.54 -4.58 8.38
C VAL A 152 -1.55 -4.85 9.49
N GLN A 153 -1.10 -5.12 10.71
CA GLN A 153 -2.01 -5.52 11.80
C GLN A 153 -2.74 -4.35 12.44
N ARG A 154 -2.20 -3.13 12.32
CA ARG A 154 -2.72 -1.89 12.93
C ARG A 154 -2.87 -1.99 14.45
N GLN A 155 -1.98 -2.74 15.08
CA GLN A 155 -1.87 -2.92 16.54
C GLN A 155 -0.79 -2.03 17.09
#